data_AF-A0A6I3MJT7-F1
#
_entry.id   AF-A0A6I3MJT7-F1
#
_cell.length_a   1.000
_cell.length_b   1.000
_cell.length_c   1.000
_cell.angle_alpha   90.00
_cell.angle_beta   90.00
_cell.angle_gamma   90.00
#
_symmetry.space_group_name_H-M   'P 1'
#
loop_
_entity.id
_entity.type
_entity.pdbx_description
1 polymer ?
#
loop_
_entity_poly.entity_id
_entity_poly.type
_entity_poly.pdbx_seq_one_letter_code
_entity_poly.pdbx_strand_id
1 'polypeptide(L)'
;MNVKDKYGLKFLKEKNVENVTYCFCNYIQSENFHSVALILNQLKEFELESFIEELDWCIENKNNGNTGFFSDSVEFMQINYNYPDVNINDLGDCIIDMHDLKIILEEWRIFKNS
;
A
#
# COMPACT_ATOMS: atom_id res chain seq x y z
N MET A 1 -15.39 -0.70 11.17
CA MET A 1 -15.11 -0.01 9.89
C MET A 1 -13.67 -0.33 9.56
N ASN A 2 -13.39 -0.78 8.33
CA ASN A 2 -12.03 -1.17 7.96
C ASN A 2 -11.16 0.09 7.81
N VAL A 3 -9.86 -0.02 8.06
CA VAL A 3 -8.96 1.14 8.01
C VAL A 3 -8.89 1.69 6.60
N LYS A 4 -8.90 0.83 5.57
CA LYS A 4 -8.96 1.26 4.16
C LYS A 4 -10.11 2.23 3.85
N ASP A 5 -11.23 2.13 4.57
CA ASP A 5 -12.41 2.98 4.33
C ASP A 5 -12.16 4.43 4.79
N LYS A 6 -11.30 4.65 5.82
CA LYS A 6 -10.83 5.99 6.25
C LYS A 6 -10.13 6.73 5.12
N TYR A 7 -9.46 5.99 4.23
CA TYR A 7 -8.68 6.52 3.11
C TYR A 7 -9.43 6.43 1.77
N GLY A 8 -10.74 6.13 1.80
CA GLY A 8 -11.54 6.02 0.57
C GLY A 8 -11.10 4.90 -0.37
N LEU A 9 -10.41 3.87 0.15
CA LEU A 9 -9.97 2.69 -0.59
C LEU A 9 -11.06 1.62 -0.57
N LYS A 10 -11.23 0.94 -1.70
CA LYS A 10 -12.24 -0.11 -1.88
C LYS A 10 -11.62 -1.35 -2.51
N PHE A 11 -11.73 -2.47 -1.84
CA PHE A 11 -11.27 -3.75 -2.37
C PHE A 11 -12.40 -4.44 -3.13
N LEU A 12 -12.10 -4.93 -4.32
CA LEU A 12 -13.06 -5.48 -5.28
C LEU A 12 -12.54 -6.80 -5.85
N LYS A 13 -13.46 -7.73 -6.08
CA LYS A 13 -13.24 -8.98 -6.82
C LYS A 13 -14.12 -8.94 -8.05
N GLU A 14 -13.50 -9.06 -9.20
CA GLU A 14 -14.21 -9.21 -10.47
C GLU A 14 -13.83 -10.52 -11.13
N LYS A 15 -14.75 -11.05 -11.93
CA LYS A 15 -14.50 -12.22 -12.77
C LYS A 15 -14.34 -11.77 -14.19
N ASN A 16 -13.33 -12.28 -14.88
CA ASN A 16 -13.21 -12.09 -16.31
C ASN A 16 -14.21 -13.01 -17.05
N VAL A 17 -14.25 -12.88 -18.37
CA VAL A 17 -15.09 -13.72 -19.25
C VAL A 17 -14.76 -15.23 -19.18
N GLU A 18 -13.58 -15.58 -18.65
CA GLU A 18 -13.10 -16.95 -18.45
C GLU A 18 -13.37 -17.48 -17.03
N ASN A 19 -14.18 -16.77 -16.22
CA ASN A 19 -14.44 -17.07 -14.80
C ASN A 19 -13.22 -16.99 -13.87
N VAL A 20 -12.10 -16.44 -14.31
CA VAL A 20 -10.94 -16.14 -13.47
C VAL A 20 -11.28 -14.95 -12.58
N THR A 21 -11.14 -15.13 -11.27
CA THR A 21 -11.36 -14.05 -10.29
C THR A 21 -10.07 -13.28 -10.11
N TYR A 22 -10.14 -11.96 -10.24
CA TYR A 22 -9.04 -11.06 -9.93
C TYR A 22 -9.44 -10.07 -8.84
N CYS A 23 -8.50 -9.80 -7.94
CA CYS A 23 -8.66 -8.82 -6.87
C CYS A 23 -8.00 -7.51 -7.30
N PHE A 24 -8.66 -6.39 -7.07
CA PHE A 24 -8.06 -5.07 -7.24
C PHE A 24 -8.56 -4.10 -6.17
N CYS A 25 -7.74 -3.09 -5.90
CA CYS A 25 -8.04 -1.95 -5.05
C CYS A 25 -8.42 -0.76 -5.95
N ASN A 26 -9.53 -0.11 -5.62
CA ASN A 26 -10.01 1.12 -6.24
C ASN A 26 -10.08 2.24 -5.19
N TYR A 27 -10.15 3.49 -5.63
CA TYR A 27 -10.29 4.68 -4.78
C TYR A 27 -11.60 5.40 -5.15
N ILE A 28 -12.37 5.86 -4.15
CA ILE A 28 -13.73 6.38 -4.40
C ILE A 28 -13.79 7.92 -4.39
N GLN A 29 -12.97 8.60 -3.58
CA GLN A 29 -13.23 10.02 -3.25
C GLN A 29 -12.03 10.96 -3.23
N SER A 30 -10.80 10.46 -3.17
CA SER A 30 -9.61 11.32 -3.07
C SER A 30 -8.53 10.83 -4.04
N GLU A 31 -8.16 11.68 -4.99
CA GLU A 31 -7.04 11.43 -5.91
C GLU A 31 -5.72 11.24 -5.15
N ASN A 32 -5.61 11.78 -3.93
CA ASN A 32 -4.43 11.67 -3.09
C ASN A 32 -4.07 10.20 -2.77
N PHE A 33 -5.05 9.30 -2.72
CA PHE A 33 -4.80 7.88 -2.41
C PHE A 33 -4.77 6.98 -3.65
N HIS A 34 -4.77 7.56 -4.85
CA HIS A 34 -4.62 6.83 -6.10
C HIS A 34 -3.33 6.01 -6.11
N SER A 35 -2.21 6.60 -5.71
CA SER A 35 -0.91 5.92 -5.67
C SER A 35 -0.88 4.74 -4.72
N VAL A 36 -1.62 4.81 -3.60
CA VAL A 36 -1.73 3.71 -2.64
C VAL A 36 -2.52 2.56 -3.26
N ALA A 37 -3.62 2.85 -3.97
CA ALA A 37 -4.35 1.84 -4.72
C ALA A 37 -3.50 1.21 -5.83
N LEU A 38 -2.70 2.01 -6.55
CA LEU A 38 -1.76 1.51 -7.56
C LEU A 38 -0.72 0.57 -6.96
N ILE A 39 -0.08 0.96 -5.85
CA ILE A 39 0.92 0.13 -5.17
C ILE A 39 0.30 -1.20 -4.73
N LEU A 40 -0.86 -1.18 -4.07
CA LEU A 40 -1.55 -2.40 -3.64
C LEU A 40 -1.85 -3.36 -4.81
N ASN A 41 -2.22 -2.80 -5.97
CA ASN A 41 -2.49 -3.58 -7.18
C ASN A 41 -1.22 -4.18 -7.80
N GLN A 42 -0.07 -3.52 -7.66
CA GLN A 42 1.20 -3.94 -8.25
C GLN A 42 2.00 -4.90 -7.35
N LEU A 43 1.82 -4.82 -6.03
CA LEU A 43 2.52 -5.67 -5.06
C LEU A 43 2.22 -7.15 -5.29
N LYS A 44 3.29 -7.92 -5.52
CA LYS A 44 3.29 -9.38 -5.45
C LYS A 44 3.18 -9.83 -4.00
N GLU A 45 2.83 -11.10 -3.81
CA GLU A 45 2.59 -11.65 -2.47
C GLU A 45 3.84 -11.55 -1.56
N PHE A 46 5.01 -11.95 -2.05
CA PHE A 46 6.24 -11.84 -1.26
C PHE A 46 6.62 -10.38 -0.94
N GLU A 47 6.35 -9.45 -1.87
CA GLU A 47 6.62 -8.01 -1.68
C GLU A 47 5.68 -7.44 -0.62
N LEU A 48 4.41 -7.86 -0.61
CA LEU A 48 3.42 -7.49 0.39
C LEU A 48 3.82 -7.97 1.79
N GLU A 49 4.30 -9.21 1.91
CA GLU A 49 4.75 -9.78 3.18
C GLU A 49 5.99 -9.05 3.70
N SER A 50 7.02 -8.89 2.87
CA SER A 50 8.23 -8.16 3.25
C SER A 50 7.93 -6.71 3.65
N PHE A 51 6.98 -6.06 2.99
CA PHE A 51 6.61 -4.69 3.34
C PHE A 51 5.90 -4.61 4.70
N ILE A 52 5.02 -5.56 5.01
CA ILE A 52 4.39 -5.64 6.34
C ILE A 52 5.45 -5.84 7.43
N GLU A 53 6.42 -6.73 7.22
CA GLU A 53 7.51 -6.98 8.17
C GLU A 53 8.39 -5.75 8.39
N GLU A 54 8.69 -5.00 7.33
CA GLU A 54 9.45 -3.75 7.42
C GLU A 54 8.71 -2.68 8.21
N LEU A 55 7.39 -2.54 7.98
CA LEU A 55 6.55 -1.62 8.75
C LEU A 55 6.46 -2.04 10.22
N ASP A 56 6.35 -3.33 10.51
CA ASP A 56 6.37 -3.83 11.89
C ASP A 56 7.67 -3.47 12.60
N TRP A 57 8.80 -3.71 11.95
CA TRP A 57 10.09 -3.31 12.51
C TRP A 57 10.16 -1.81 12.78
N CYS A 58 9.68 -0.99 11.85
CA CYS A 58 9.70 0.46 12.01
C CYS A 58 8.83 0.94 13.17
N ILE A 59 7.60 0.41 13.28
CA ILE A 59 6.65 0.72 14.36
C ILE A 59 7.22 0.31 15.73
N GLU A 60 7.80 -0.88 15.83
CA GLU A 60 8.34 -1.41 17.09
C GLU A 60 9.59 -0.66 17.55
N ASN A 61 10.49 -0.35 16.62
CA ASN A 61 11.78 0.27 16.92
C ASN A 61 11.74 1.80 16.92
N LYS A 62 10.60 2.40 16.52
CA LYS A 62 10.43 3.87 16.34
C LYS A 62 11.59 4.45 15.54
N ASN A 63 11.95 3.74 14.47
CA ASN A 63 13.13 4.01 13.68
C ASN A 63 12.87 3.51 12.27
N ASN A 64 13.46 4.16 11.27
CA ASN A 64 13.32 3.74 9.88
C ASN A 64 14.35 2.63 9.58
N GLY A 65 13.86 1.45 9.20
CA GLY A 65 14.72 0.32 8.86
C GLY A 65 15.58 0.65 7.65
N ASN A 66 16.89 0.43 7.75
CA ASN A 66 17.80 0.53 6.63
C ASN A 66 18.16 -0.87 6.12
N THR A 67 17.15 -1.70 5.85
CA THR A 67 17.32 -3.10 5.43
C THR A 67 17.41 -3.28 3.91
N GLY A 68 17.35 -2.19 3.14
CA GLY A 68 17.80 -2.18 1.74
C GLY A 68 16.83 -2.75 0.71
N PHE A 69 15.52 -2.82 1.01
CA PHE A 69 14.49 -3.08 -0.02
C PHE A 69 13.66 -1.83 -0.35
N PHE A 70 13.40 -0.94 0.62
CA PHE A 70 12.66 0.32 0.43
C PHE A 70 13.22 1.49 1.27
N SER A 71 14.55 1.58 1.39
CA SER A 71 15.18 2.56 2.28
C SER A 71 15.08 4.00 1.75
N ASP A 72 13.97 4.66 2.07
CA ASP A 72 13.96 6.09 2.40
C ASP A 72 12.78 6.41 3.35
N SER A 73 13.14 6.69 4.61
CA SER A 73 12.44 7.36 5.72
C SER A 73 10.90 7.30 5.81
N VAL A 74 10.36 6.30 6.51
CA VAL A 74 8.91 6.10 6.70
C VAL A 74 8.27 7.03 7.76
N GLU A 75 9.06 7.75 8.58
CA GLU A 75 8.47 8.54 9.67
C GLU A 75 8.05 9.98 9.34
N PHE A 76 8.40 10.58 8.19
CA PHE A 76 7.90 11.92 7.79
C PHE A 76 7.91 12.20 6.27
N MET A 77 7.67 11.22 5.39
CA MET A 77 7.79 11.41 3.94
C MET A 77 6.47 11.55 3.18
N GLN A 78 6.39 12.60 2.35
CA GLN A 78 5.89 12.46 0.98
C GLN A 78 6.61 11.27 0.35
N ILE A 79 5.89 10.22 -0.03
CA ILE A 79 6.54 9.01 -0.53
C ILE A 79 7.16 9.28 -1.90
N ASN A 80 8.45 9.62 -1.93
CA ASN A 80 9.23 9.79 -3.15
C ASN A 80 9.68 8.41 -3.62
N TYR A 81 8.82 7.72 -4.37
CA TYR A 81 9.17 6.48 -5.05
C TYR A 81 9.95 6.78 -6.33
N ASN A 82 11.22 6.38 -6.38
CA ASN A 82 11.97 6.24 -7.62
C ASN A 82 11.95 4.77 -8.05
N TYR A 83 10.95 4.40 -8.84
CA TYR A 83 11.04 3.18 -9.67
C TYR A 83 11.89 3.50 -10.90
N PRO A 84 12.65 2.56 -11.49
CA PRO A 84 13.20 2.79 -12.83
C PRO A 84 12.03 3.09 -13.76
N ASP A 85 11.94 4.35 -14.20
CA ASP A 85 10.94 4.94 -15.11
C ASP A 85 9.61 5.48 -14.53
N VAL A 86 9.47 5.72 -13.22
CA VAL A 86 8.32 6.49 -12.69
C VAL A 86 8.79 7.55 -11.69
N ASN A 87 8.76 8.82 -12.10
CA ASN A 87 8.96 9.98 -11.23
C ASN A 87 7.66 10.24 -10.45
N ILE A 88 7.63 9.87 -9.18
CA ILE A 88 6.50 10.13 -8.29
C ILE A 88 6.78 11.44 -7.52
N ASN A 89 6.82 12.57 -8.25
CA ASN A 89 7.06 13.90 -7.68
C ASN A 89 5.78 14.71 -7.38
N ASP A 90 4.60 14.15 -7.67
CA ASP A 90 3.29 14.83 -7.52
C ASP A 90 2.46 14.32 -6.32
N LEU A 91 3.08 13.58 -5.39
CA LEU A 91 2.41 12.96 -4.25
C LEU A 91 2.27 13.86 -3.01
N GLY A 92 2.35 15.19 -3.19
CA GLY A 92 2.65 16.13 -2.12
C GLY A 92 1.75 16.11 -0.88
N ASP A 93 0.53 15.58 -0.98
CA ASP A 93 -0.51 15.61 0.06
C ASP A 93 -1.07 14.21 0.44
N CYS A 94 -0.44 13.11 0.01
CA CYS A 94 -0.83 11.76 0.44
C CYS A 94 -0.21 11.41 1.80
N ILE A 95 -0.92 11.72 2.89
CA ILE A 95 -0.51 11.37 4.24
C ILE A 95 -1.31 10.13 4.71
N ILE A 96 -0.62 9.00 4.87
CA ILE A 96 -1.14 7.80 5.53
C ILE A 96 -0.27 7.49 6.74
N ASP A 97 -0.90 7.29 7.89
CA ASP A 97 -0.20 6.86 9.11
C ASP A 97 0.42 5.47 8.88
N MET A 98 1.67 5.27 9.29
CA MET A 98 2.40 3.99 9.07
C MET A 98 1.63 2.77 9.61
N HIS A 99 1.03 2.92 10.79
CA HIS A 99 0.20 1.88 11.40
C HIS A 99 -1.04 1.57 10.56
N ASP A 100 -1.66 2.59 9.96
CA ASP A 100 -2.81 2.40 9.10
C ASP A 100 -2.41 1.77 7.76
N LEU A 101 -1.26 2.15 7.20
CA LEU A 101 -0.72 1.51 5.99
C LEU A 101 -0.49 0.02 6.21
N LYS A 102 0.11 -0.35 7.36
CA LYS A 102 0.28 -1.76 7.75
C LYS A 102 -1.07 -2.49 7.77
N ILE A 103 -2.07 -1.93 8.45
CA ILE A 103 -3.40 -2.55 8.52
C ILE A 103 -4.02 -2.68 7.12
N ILE A 104 -3.89 -1.67 6.26
CA ILE A 104 -4.39 -1.72 4.89
C ILE A 104 -3.73 -2.85 4.10
N LEU A 105 -2.42 -3.05 4.25
CA LEU A 105 -1.68 -4.14 3.60
C LEU A 105 -2.13 -5.52 4.12
N GLU A 106 -2.37 -5.64 5.43
CA GLU A 106 -2.92 -6.87 6.03
C GLU A 106 -4.35 -7.16 5.56
N GLU A 107 -5.22 -6.15 5.56
CA GLU A 107 -6.58 -6.24 5.00
C GLU A 107 -6.54 -6.67 3.53
N TRP A 108 -5.58 -6.14 2.76
CA TRP A 108 -5.40 -6.47 1.36
C TRP A 108 -4.95 -7.92 1.15
N ARG A 109 -4.00 -8.39 1.97
CA ARG A 109 -3.54 -9.78 1.98
C ARG A 109 -4.70 -10.75 2.25
N ILE A 110 -5.48 -10.47 3.30
CA ILE A 110 -6.66 -11.28 3.66
C ILE A 110 -7.70 -11.26 2.53
N PHE A 111 -7.92 -10.09 1.92
CA PHE A 111 -8.86 -9.95 0.82
C PHE A 111 -8.45 -10.79 -0.41
N LYS A 112 -7.17 -10.78 -0.80
CA LYS A 112 -6.64 -11.59 -1.91
C LYS A 112 -6.82 -13.10 -1.68
N ASN A 113 -6.74 -13.54 -0.42
CA ASN A 113 -6.75 -14.97 -0.05
C ASN A 113 -8.12 -15.51 0.39
N SER A 114 -9.18 -14.67 0.37
CA SER A 114 -10.57 -15.07 0.67
C SER A 114 -11.36 -15.50 -0.57
#